data_AF-A0A418FXP6-F1
#
_entry.id   AF-A0A418FXP6-F1
#
_cell.length_a   1.000
_cell.length_b   1.000
_cell.length_c   1.000
_cell.angle_alpha   90.00
_cell.angle_beta   90.00
_cell.angle_gamma   90.00
#
_symmetry.space_group_name_H-M   'P 1'
#
loop_
_entity.id
_entity.type
_entity.pdbx_description
1 polymer ?
#
loop_
_entity_poly.entity_id
_entity_poly.type
_entity_poly.pdbx_seq_one_letter_code
_entity_poly.pdbx_strand_id
1 'polypeptide(L)'
;SLLLSVNGIVTPDLTSLKNVLMHCHDQQKVVVKYMNVATKVEKVEVVHVDKRWFPFQEYTRHDLTGTWSCANLDMPPVSHVPKAVPNVVGSTSILPGKNFIEGTLAPSLVTVEYDRPFSINSQNMSNYRGTGLVVDAAQGLVVVDRNTVTDRLGDVTVTFANTLVVPATVRFVHPVHNFAIVQYDPRLIGSTPIQSAKISRSPLHPSEPVWLVGLMSGVGRNSWAELVSRETLVSSVKWISLPMPNPPRYQEHNLEMVQLQDVV
;
A
#
# COMPACT_ATOMS: atom_id res chain seq x y z
N SER A 1 -4.42 -20.95 -10.65
CA SER A 1 -5.65 -21.45 -10.00
C SER A 1 -6.76 -21.54 -11.02
N LEU A 2 -7.73 -22.45 -10.83
CA LEU A 2 -8.94 -22.54 -11.65
C LEU A 2 -10.10 -21.86 -10.91
N LEU A 3 -10.76 -20.91 -11.55
CA LEU A 3 -11.96 -20.24 -11.01
C LEU A 3 -13.16 -21.19 -11.09
N LEU A 4 -13.90 -21.34 -10.00
CA LEU A 4 -15.05 -22.23 -9.90
C LEU A 4 -16.37 -21.45 -9.86
N SER A 5 -16.41 -20.33 -9.13
CA SER A 5 -17.57 -19.45 -9.09
C SER A 5 -17.20 -18.02 -8.71
N VAL A 6 -18.04 -17.07 -9.12
CA VAL A 6 -17.95 -15.65 -8.76
C VAL A 6 -19.33 -15.22 -8.24
N ASN A 7 -19.39 -14.65 -7.03
CA ASN A 7 -20.61 -14.33 -6.30
C ASN A 7 -21.62 -15.49 -6.22
N GLY A 8 -21.11 -16.72 -6.08
CA GLY A 8 -21.92 -17.94 -6.02
C GLY A 8 -22.42 -18.44 -7.39
N ILE A 9 -22.21 -17.71 -8.48
CA ILE A 9 -22.53 -18.14 -9.84
C ILE A 9 -21.40 -19.03 -10.35
N VAL A 10 -21.71 -20.26 -10.70
CA VAL A 10 -20.72 -21.23 -11.22
C VAL A 10 -20.23 -20.78 -12.60
N THR A 11 -18.91 -20.84 -12.81
CA THR A 11 -18.26 -20.42 -14.05
C THR A 11 -17.51 -21.60 -14.68
N PRO A 12 -18.21 -22.61 -15.24
CA PRO A 12 -17.58 -23.82 -15.77
C PRO A 12 -16.74 -23.59 -17.04
N ASP A 13 -16.95 -22.48 -17.74
CA ASP A 13 -16.30 -22.15 -18.99
C ASP A 13 -15.99 -20.64 -19.10
N LEU A 14 -15.27 -20.24 -20.15
CA LEU A 14 -14.91 -18.85 -20.37
C LEU A 14 -16.14 -17.95 -20.58
N THR A 15 -17.19 -18.46 -21.23
CA THR A 15 -18.40 -17.70 -21.57
C THR A 15 -19.20 -17.33 -20.33
N SER A 16 -19.39 -18.29 -19.42
CA SER A 16 -20.06 -18.09 -18.13
C SER A 16 -19.27 -17.13 -17.24
N LEU A 17 -17.94 -17.27 -17.17
CA LEU A 17 -17.09 -16.31 -16.45
C LEU A 17 -17.21 -14.90 -17.03
N LYS A 18 -17.15 -14.77 -18.36
CA LYS A 18 -17.31 -13.50 -19.07
C LYS A 18 -18.63 -12.83 -18.74
N ASN A 19 -19.73 -13.56 -18.80
CA ASN A 19 -21.06 -13.04 -18.48
C ASN A 19 -21.15 -12.50 -17.05
N VAL A 20 -20.54 -13.17 -16.07
CA VAL A 20 -20.53 -12.67 -14.69
C VAL A 20 -19.69 -11.39 -14.57
N LEU A 21 -18.46 -11.39 -15.12
CA LEU A 21 -17.53 -10.26 -14.99
C LEU A 21 -17.99 -9.00 -15.76
N MET A 22 -18.76 -9.13 -16.85
CA MET A 22 -19.35 -7.99 -17.56
C MET A 22 -20.29 -7.16 -16.67
N HIS A 23 -20.95 -7.78 -15.71
CA HIS A 23 -21.86 -7.12 -14.78
C HIS A 23 -21.16 -6.57 -13.53
N CYS A 24 -19.86 -6.85 -13.36
CA CYS A 24 -19.09 -6.31 -12.27
C CYS A 24 -18.62 -4.88 -12.58
N HIS A 25 -18.79 -3.99 -11.61
CA HIS A 25 -18.28 -2.63 -11.67
C HIS A 25 -16.85 -2.56 -11.13
N ASP A 26 -16.11 -1.52 -11.53
CA ASP A 26 -14.80 -1.23 -10.94
C ASP A 26 -14.92 -1.02 -9.42
N GLN A 27 -13.90 -1.46 -8.67
CA GLN A 27 -13.84 -1.50 -7.20
C GLN A 27 -14.90 -2.38 -6.50
N GLN A 28 -15.74 -3.09 -7.25
CA GLN A 28 -16.73 -3.98 -6.65
C GLN A 28 -16.06 -5.17 -5.95
N LYS A 29 -16.43 -5.41 -4.69
CA LYS A 29 -16.06 -6.62 -3.96
C LYS A 29 -16.87 -7.80 -4.49
N VAL A 30 -16.19 -8.88 -4.86
CA VAL A 30 -16.81 -10.12 -5.33
C VAL A 30 -16.24 -11.32 -4.56
N VAL A 31 -17.09 -12.29 -4.25
CA VAL A 31 -16.68 -13.54 -3.60
C VAL A 31 -16.26 -14.50 -4.69
N VAL A 32 -15.01 -14.94 -4.66
CA VAL A 32 -14.45 -15.85 -5.64
C VAL A 32 -14.13 -17.19 -4.99
N LYS A 33 -14.67 -18.26 -5.57
CA LYS A 33 -14.25 -19.62 -5.26
C LYS A 33 -13.29 -20.09 -6.33
N TYR A 34 -12.11 -20.57 -5.93
CA TYR A 34 -11.10 -21.09 -6.85
C TYR A 34 -10.43 -22.32 -6.28
N MET A 35 -9.86 -23.16 -7.15
CA MET A 35 -9.02 -24.30 -6.75
C MET A 35 -7.58 -24.11 -7.22
N ASN A 36 -6.63 -24.45 -6.37
CA ASN A 36 -5.25 -24.62 -6.82
C ASN A 36 -5.15 -25.91 -7.64
N VAL A 37 -4.65 -25.84 -8.88
CA VAL A 37 -4.63 -26.99 -9.80
C VAL A 37 -3.68 -28.09 -9.31
N ALA A 38 -2.58 -27.73 -8.65
CA ALA A 38 -1.60 -28.69 -8.15
C ALA A 38 -2.08 -29.38 -6.85
N THR A 39 -2.58 -28.62 -5.89
CA THR A 39 -2.98 -29.16 -4.58
C THR A 39 -4.45 -29.63 -4.53
N LYS A 40 -5.26 -29.24 -5.52
CA LYS A 40 -6.72 -29.47 -5.60
C LYS A 40 -7.52 -28.88 -4.43
N VAL A 41 -6.90 -28.05 -3.60
CA VAL A 41 -7.56 -27.38 -2.48
C VAL A 41 -8.41 -26.23 -3.01
N GLU A 42 -9.68 -26.23 -2.65
CA GLU A 42 -10.59 -25.13 -2.90
C GLU A 42 -10.43 -24.04 -1.84
N LYS A 43 -10.50 -22.79 -2.27
CA LYS A 43 -10.47 -21.60 -1.41
C LYS A 43 -11.57 -20.64 -1.83
N VAL A 44 -12.08 -19.89 -0.86
CA VAL A 44 -13.03 -18.81 -1.06
C VAL A 44 -12.37 -17.53 -0.54
N GLU A 45 -12.31 -16.51 -1.38
CA GLU A 45 -11.73 -15.20 -1.03
C GLU A 45 -12.64 -14.08 -1.53
N VAL A 46 -12.62 -12.95 -0.83
CA VAL A 46 -13.22 -11.72 -1.32
C VAL A 46 -12.15 -10.94 -2.05
N VAL A 47 -12.38 -10.64 -3.33
CA VAL A 47 -11.47 -9.84 -4.16
C VAL A 47 -12.17 -8.59 -4.66
N HIS A 48 -11.41 -7.58 -5.01
CA HIS A 48 -11.93 -6.37 -5.65
C HIS A 48 -11.72 -6.48 -7.15
N VAL A 49 -12.74 -6.13 -7.93
CA VAL A 49 -12.63 -6.02 -9.38
C VAL A 49 -11.92 -4.71 -9.71
N ASP A 50 -10.80 -4.78 -10.43
CA ASP A 50 -10.02 -3.61 -10.82
C ASP A 50 -9.97 -3.51 -12.35
N LYS A 51 -10.79 -2.61 -12.90
CA LYS A 51 -10.88 -2.35 -14.34
C LYS A 51 -9.97 -1.20 -14.77
N ARG A 52 -9.42 -0.45 -13.81
CA ARG A 52 -8.50 0.67 -14.08
C ARG A 52 -7.14 0.15 -14.52
N TRP A 53 -6.60 -0.83 -13.81
CA TRP A 53 -5.30 -1.42 -14.14
C TRP A 53 -5.40 -2.64 -15.04
N PHE A 54 -6.50 -3.40 -14.94
CA PHE A 54 -6.72 -4.62 -15.70
C PHE A 54 -8.02 -4.52 -16.51
N PRO A 55 -8.00 -3.84 -17.67
CA PRO A 55 -9.19 -3.70 -18.50
C PRO A 55 -9.75 -5.07 -18.89
N PHE A 56 -11.07 -5.20 -18.93
CA PHE A 56 -11.68 -6.48 -19.24
C PHE A 56 -11.62 -6.74 -20.74
N GLN A 57 -10.69 -7.59 -21.16
CA GLN A 57 -10.38 -7.85 -22.56
C GLN A 57 -10.42 -9.34 -22.90
N GLU A 58 -10.94 -9.65 -24.09
CA GLU A 58 -10.92 -10.99 -24.66
C GLU A 58 -9.96 -11.04 -25.84
N TYR A 59 -9.06 -12.02 -25.81
CA TYR A 59 -8.06 -12.25 -26.85
C TYR A 59 -8.39 -13.55 -27.59
N THR A 60 -8.54 -13.47 -28.90
CA THR A 60 -8.80 -14.63 -29.77
C THR A 60 -7.64 -14.81 -30.73
N ARG A 61 -7.10 -16.03 -30.79
CA ARG A 61 -6.02 -16.38 -31.73
C ARG A 61 -6.62 -16.73 -33.08
N HIS A 62 -6.04 -16.17 -34.14
CA HIS A 62 -6.28 -16.58 -35.50
C HIS A 62 -5.22 -17.61 -35.90
N ASP A 63 -5.59 -18.90 -35.92
CA ASP A 63 -4.61 -19.99 -36.11
C ASP A 63 -3.92 -19.99 -37.49
N LEU A 64 -4.61 -19.47 -38.52
CA LEU A 64 -4.05 -19.39 -39.88
C LEU A 64 -2.94 -18.34 -40.01
N THR A 65 -3.09 -17.20 -39.34
CA THR A 65 -2.14 -16.07 -39.41
C THR A 65 -1.18 -16.03 -38.22
N GLY A 66 -1.49 -16.76 -37.15
CA GLY A 66 -0.79 -16.69 -35.86
C GLY A 66 -1.03 -15.39 -35.09
N THR A 67 -1.92 -14.51 -35.55
CA THR A 67 -2.20 -13.21 -34.92
C THR A 67 -3.25 -13.31 -33.82
N TRP A 68 -3.29 -12.34 -32.92
CA TRP A 68 -4.30 -12.22 -31.87
C TRP A 68 -5.18 -11.00 -32.11
N SER A 69 -6.50 -11.16 -32.04
CA SER A 69 -7.45 -10.05 -31.98
C SER A 69 -7.85 -9.78 -30.53
N CYS A 70 -7.89 -8.50 -30.14
CA CYS A 70 -8.34 -8.07 -28.83
C CYS A 70 -9.70 -7.37 -28.93
N ALA A 71 -10.68 -7.85 -28.18
CA ALA A 71 -11.96 -7.18 -27.97
C ALA A 71 -12.01 -6.61 -26.54
N ASN A 72 -12.22 -5.30 -26.42
CA ASN A 72 -12.49 -4.68 -25.13
C ASN A 72 -13.96 -4.94 -24.76
N LEU A 73 -14.16 -5.58 -23.61
CA LEU A 73 -15.47 -6.00 -23.09
C LEU A 73 -15.98 -5.09 -21.97
N ASP A 74 -15.23 -4.05 -21.60
CA ASP A 74 -15.79 -3.00 -20.78
C ASP A 74 -16.87 -2.26 -21.58
N MET A 75 -18.08 -2.16 -21.03
CA MET A 75 -19.16 -1.36 -21.59
C MET A 75 -18.66 0.07 -21.88
N PRO A 76 -19.21 0.79 -22.89
CA PRO A 76 -18.63 2.05 -23.39
C PRO A 76 -18.35 3.00 -22.23
N PRO A 77 -17.29 3.83 -22.33
CA PRO A 77 -16.71 4.51 -21.19
C PRO A 77 -17.78 5.39 -20.57
N VAL A 78 -18.42 4.89 -19.50
CA VAL A 78 -19.07 5.75 -18.54
C VAL A 78 -17.92 6.59 -18.07
N SER A 79 -17.88 7.85 -18.50
CA SER A 79 -16.88 8.84 -18.12
C SER A 79 -16.38 8.48 -16.73
N HIS A 80 -15.11 8.07 -16.62
CA HIS A 80 -14.45 7.81 -15.34
C HIS A 80 -14.28 9.13 -14.61
N VAL A 81 -15.36 9.87 -14.39
CA VAL A 81 -15.55 10.57 -13.14
C VAL A 81 -15.72 9.41 -12.16
N PRO A 82 -14.79 9.19 -11.23
CA PRO A 82 -15.07 8.31 -10.11
C PRO A 82 -16.40 8.82 -9.56
N LYS A 83 -17.49 8.05 -9.72
CA LYS A 83 -18.68 8.30 -8.90
C LYS A 83 -18.11 8.23 -7.50
N ALA A 84 -18.06 9.37 -6.82
CA ALA A 84 -17.57 9.47 -5.47
C ALA A 84 -18.26 8.32 -4.74
N VAL A 85 -17.48 7.28 -4.40
CA VAL A 85 -17.93 6.24 -3.49
C VAL A 85 -18.51 7.04 -2.34
N PRO A 86 -19.79 6.86 -1.97
CA PRO A 86 -20.38 7.67 -0.91
C PRO A 86 -19.36 7.64 0.23
N ASN A 87 -18.79 8.81 0.53
CA ASN A 87 -17.64 8.93 1.42
C ASN A 87 -18.10 8.28 2.73
N VAL A 88 -17.74 7.02 2.95
CA VAL A 88 -18.01 6.36 4.22
C VAL A 88 -17.02 7.03 5.15
N VAL A 89 -17.48 8.14 5.72
CA VAL A 89 -16.74 8.86 6.75
C VAL A 89 -16.68 7.89 7.91
N GLY A 90 -15.49 7.32 8.10
CA GLY A 90 -15.21 6.49 9.25
C GLY A 90 -14.69 7.36 10.38
N SER A 91 -14.64 6.78 11.57
CA SER A 91 -13.90 7.36 12.69
C SER A 91 -13.32 6.23 13.50
N THR A 92 -12.13 6.43 14.03
CA THR A 92 -11.48 5.46 14.90
C THR A 92 -10.73 6.16 16.01
N SER A 93 -10.33 5.40 17.03
CA SER A 93 -9.42 5.86 18.07
C SER A 93 -7.97 5.82 17.56
N ILE A 94 -7.03 6.24 18.40
CA ILE A 94 -5.60 6.00 18.17
C ILE A 94 -5.20 4.64 18.72
N LEU A 95 -4.03 4.14 18.28
CA LEU A 95 -3.43 2.96 18.90
C LEU A 95 -3.07 3.28 20.36
N PRO A 96 -3.35 2.38 21.32
CA PRO A 96 -2.96 2.58 22.70
C PRO A 96 -1.43 2.50 22.81
N GLY A 97 -0.81 3.55 23.34
CA GLY A 97 0.62 3.55 23.66
C GLY A 97 0.89 2.94 25.04
N LYS A 98 1.96 2.15 25.14
CA LYS A 98 2.42 1.51 26.39
C LYS A 98 3.22 2.48 27.28
N ASN A 99 3.75 3.55 26.71
CA ASN A 99 4.52 4.59 27.39
C ASN A 99 4.18 5.99 26.84
N PHE A 100 4.74 7.03 27.47
CA PHE A 100 4.49 8.43 27.09
C PHE A 100 4.88 8.74 25.64
N ILE A 101 5.99 8.18 25.16
CA ILE A 101 6.48 8.41 23.80
C ILE A 101 5.53 7.82 22.76
N GLU A 102 5.10 6.56 22.96
CA GLU A 102 4.10 5.90 22.12
C GLU A 102 2.77 6.67 22.13
N GLY A 103 2.28 7.09 23.30
CA GLY A 103 1.05 7.86 23.40
C GLY A 103 1.13 9.22 22.70
N THR A 104 2.31 9.84 22.69
CA THR A 104 2.55 11.12 22.01
C THR A 104 2.61 10.96 20.49
N LEU A 105 3.20 9.88 19.98
CA LEU A 105 3.40 9.68 18.54
C LEU A 105 2.28 8.88 17.87
N ALA A 106 1.50 8.09 18.61
CA ALA A 106 0.38 7.31 18.06
C ALA A 106 -0.59 8.11 17.17
N PRO A 107 -0.97 9.37 17.51
CA PRO A 107 -1.82 10.21 16.66
C PRO A 107 -1.19 10.62 15.33
N SER A 108 0.14 10.50 15.18
CA SER A 108 0.89 10.90 14.00
C SER A 108 1.40 9.72 13.17
N LEU A 109 1.14 8.47 13.60
CA LEU A 109 1.61 7.27 12.92
C LEU A 109 0.44 6.55 12.24
N VAL A 110 0.66 6.16 10.99
CA VAL A 110 -0.31 5.43 10.17
C VAL A 110 0.37 4.28 9.45
N THR A 111 -0.40 3.25 9.11
CA THR A 111 0.09 2.20 8.21
C THR A 111 -0.20 2.61 6.77
N VAL A 112 0.82 2.58 5.91
CA VAL A 112 0.67 2.83 4.48
C VAL A 112 0.82 1.52 3.74
N GLU A 113 -0.18 1.17 2.94
CA GLU A 113 -0.11 0.04 2.02
C GLU A 113 -0.07 0.56 0.59
N TYR A 114 0.76 -0.07 -0.23
CA TYR A 114 0.96 0.30 -1.62
C TYR A 114 0.89 -0.94 -2.50
N ASP A 115 -0.15 -1.01 -3.33
CA ASP A 115 -0.35 -2.07 -4.30
C ASP A 115 0.08 -1.57 -5.69
N ARG A 116 0.94 -2.35 -6.33
CA ARG A 116 1.42 -2.13 -7.69
C ARG A 116 0.84 -3.17 -8.63
N PRO A 117 0.20 -2.74 -9.73
CA PRO A 117 -0.38 -3.66 -10.71
C PRO A 117 0.66 -4.39 -11.55
N PHE A 118 1.84 -3.79 -11.75
CA PHE A 118 2.89 -4.31 -12.63
C PHE A 118 4.26 -4.25 -11.96
N SER A 119 5.13 -5.20 -12.34
CA SER A 119 6.55 -5.15 -11.98
C SER A 119 7.25 -4.08 -12.80
N ILE A 120 7.52 -2.93 -12.17
CA ILE A 120 8.26 -1.81 -12.76
C ILE A 120 9.56 -1.61 -11.95
N ASN A 121 10.62 -1.14 -12.60
CA ASN A 121 11.93 -0.84 -12.00
C ASN A 121 12.61 -2.05 -11.34
N SER A 122 12.51 -3.23 -11.96
CA SER A 122 13.13 -4.48 -11.47
C SER A 122 12.72 -4.89 -10.06
N GLN A 123 11.52 -4.48 -9.63
CA GLN A 123 10.94 -4.86 -8.35
C GLN A 123 9.75 -5.82 -8.55
N ASN A 124 9.87 -7.01 -7.97
CA ASN A 124 8.98 -8.13 -8.26
C ASN A 124 7.80 -8.27 -7.29
N MET A 125 7.79 -7.51 -6.19
CA MET A 125 6.73 -7.57 -5.18
C MET A 125 5.60 -6.63 -5.56
N SER A 126 4.36 -7.09 -5.46
CA SER A 126 3.18 -6.31 -5.85
C SER A 126 2.61 -5.48 -4.69
N ASN A 127 2.87 -5.85 -3.44
CA ASN A 127 2.26 -5.18 -2.29
C ASN A 127 3.32 -4.87 -1.24
N TYR A 128 3.32 -3.62 -0.81
CA TYR A 128 4.24 -3.09 0.18
C TYR A 128 3.46 -2.51 1.34
N ARG A 129 4.06 -2.58 2.52
CA ARG A 129 3.48 -2.05 3.74
C ARG A 129 4.58 -1.40 4.57
N GLY A 130 4.32 -0.21 5.06
CA GLY A 130 5.27 0.55 5.88
C GLY A 130 4.58 1.46 6.88
N THR A 131 5.39 2.06 7.74
CA THR A 131 4.95 3.11 8.67
C THR A 131 5.01 4.47 7.95
N GLY A 132 3.90 5.20 7.95
CA GLY A 132 3.83 6.58 7.52
C GLY A 132 3.76 7.53 8.71
N LEU A 133 4.40 8.69 8.58
CA LEU A 133 4.36 9.80 9.54
C LEU A 133 3.48 10.92 8.98
N VAL A 134 2.41 11.28 9.69
CA VAL A 134 1.56 12.41 9.34
C VAL A 134 2.32 13.70 9.61
N VAL A 135 2.63 14.46 8.55
CA VAL A 135 3.35 15.74 8.65
C VAL A 135 2.43 16.94 8.56
N ASP A 136 1.26 16.78 7.95
CA ASP A 136 0.20 17.78 7.94
C ASP A 136 -1.17 17.08 7.99
N ALA A 137 -1.77 17.03 9.19
CA ALA A 137 -3.07 16.42 9.40
C ALA A 137 -4.22 17.22 8.75
N ALA A 138 -4.06 18.53 8.57
CA ALA A 138 -5.09 19.39 7.97
C ALA A 138 -5.18 19.20 6.46
N GLN A 139 -4.05 18.95 5.80
CA GLN A 139 -3.98 18.62 4.38
C GLN A 139 -3.99 17.12 4.10
N GLY A 140 -3.82 16.28 5.12
CA GLY A 140 -3.74 14.83 5.00
C GLY A 140 -2.43 14.32 4.41
N LEU A 141 -1.31 15.05 4.62
CA LEU A 141 0.00 14.68 4.10
C LEU A 141 0.72 13.71 5.03
N VAL A 142 1.18 12.61 4.46
CA VAL A 142 1.93 11.55 5.13
C VAL A 142 3.25 11.34 4.41
N VAL A 143 4.35 11.40 5.15
CA VAL A 143 5.68 11.00 4.67
C VAL A 143 5.87 9.52 4.94
N VAL A 144 6.34 8.79 3.94
CA VAL A 144 6.61 7.36 4.01
C VAL A 144 7.91 7.08 3.26
N ASP A 145 8.61 5.99 3.61
CA ASP A 145 9.81 5.59 2.89
C ASP A 145 9.49 5.18 1.43
N ARG A 146 10.46 5.37 0.54
CA ARG A 146 10.32 5.02 -0.87
C ARG A 146 10.37 3.50 -1.11
N ASN A 147 10.87 2.72 -0.17
CA ASN A 147 10.81 1.25 -0.27
C ASN A 147 9.35 0.74 -0.08
N THR A 148 8.51 1.49 0.63
CA THR A 148 7.06 1.25 0.71
C THR A 148 6.35 1.82 -0.51
N VAL A 149 6.49 3.13 -0.80
CA VAL A 149 5.87 3.78 -1.97
C VAL A 149 6.93 4.05 -3.02
N THR A 150 7.08 3.10 -3.94
CA THR A 150 8.24 3.05 -4.84
C THR A 150 8.12 3.94 -6.07
N ASP A 151 6.88 4.21 -6.49
CA ASP A 151 6.53 4.95 -7.71
C ASP A 151 5.20 5.72 -7.52
N ARG A 152 4.83 6.53 -8.50
CA ARG A 152 3.50 7.15 -8.58
C ARG A 152 2.46 6.20 -9.22
N LEU A 153 2.92 5.19 -9.95
CA LEU A 153 2.09 4.18 -10.61
C LEU A 153 1.73 3.03 -9.67
N GLY A 154 0.76 3.28 -8.80
CA GLY A 154 0.13 2.27 -7.96
C GLY A 154 -0.97 2.89 -7.11
N ASP A 155 -1.66 2.05 -6.36
CA ASP A 155 -2.71 2.47 -5.44
C ASP A 155 -2.19 2.47 -4.02
N VAL A 156 -2.52 3.53 -3.28
CA VAL A 156 -2.11 3.70 -1.89
C VAL A 156 -3.35 3.70 -1.01
N THR A 157 -3.28 2.99 0.10
CA THR A 157 -4.22 3.14 1.20
C THR A 157 -3.49 3.56 2.47
N VAL A 158 -4.15 4.37 3.28
CA VAL A 158 -3.68 4.79 4.60
C VAL A 158 -4.62 4.19 5.63
N THR A 159 -4.07 3.45 6.58
CA THR A 159 -4.82 2.81 7.65
C THR A 159 -4.52 3.48 8.99
N PHE A 160 -5.57 4.00 9.62
CA PHE A 160 -5.54 4.57 10.96
C PHE A 160 -5.95 3.51 11.99
N ALA A 161 -5.13 3.38 13.04
CA ALA A 161 -5.34 2.46 14.16
C ALA A 161 -5.86 1.06 13.77
N ASN A 162 -5.30 0.49 12.69
CA ASN A 162 -5.63 -0.83 12.14
C ASN A 162 -7.10 -1.06 11.74
N THR A 163 -7.95 -0.03 11.74
CA THR A 163 -9.40 -0.19 11.68
C THR A 163 -10.03 0.66 10.59
N LEU A 164 -9.51 1.86 10.37
CA LEU A 164 -10.02 2.77 9.36
C LEU A 164 -9.05 2.84 8.18
N VAL A 165 -9.43 2.22 7.08
CA VAL A 165 -8.68 2.24 5.81
C VAL A 165 -9.28 3.29 4.89
N VAL A 166 -8.47 4.24 4.42
CA VAL A 166 -8.88 5.26 3.44
C VAL A 166 -7.98 5.22 2.21
N PRO A 167 -8.52 5.51 1.01
CA PRO A 167 -7.69 5.68 -0.18
C PRO A 167 -6.81 6.94 -0.04
N ALA A 168 -5.62 6.88 -0.63
CA ALA A 168 -4.69 7.99 -0.72
C ALA A 168 -4.05 8.07 -2.11
N THR A 169 -3.39 9.19 -2.37
CA THR A 169 -2.73 9.46 -3.67
C THR A 169 -1.26 9.76 -3.48
N VAL A 170 -0.41 9.25 -4.37
CA VAL A 170 1.03 9.58 -4.37
C VAL A 170 1.22 11.00 -4.89
N ARG A 171 1.58 11.93 -4.00
CA ARG A 171 1.84 13.34 -4.36
C ARG A 171 3.27 13.58 -4.80
N PHE A 172 4.21 12.87 -4.20
CA PHE A 172 5.62 13.03 -4.50
C PHE A 172 6.38 11.75 -4.20
N VAL A 173 7.36 11.43 -5.04
CA VAL A 173 8.35 10.37 -4.79
C VAL A 173 9.68 11.04 -5.03
N HIS A 174 10.52 11.11 -4.00
CA HIS A 174 11.77 11.85 -4.13
C HIS A 174 12.72 11.09 -5.07
N PRO A 175 13.33 11.76 -6.06
CA PRO A 175 14.16 11.08 -7.07
C PRO A 175 15.53 10.60 -6.56
N VAL A 176 15.90 10.92 -5.32
CA VAL A 176 17.29 10.80 -4.80
C VAL A 176 17.30 10.28 -3.36
N HIS A 177 16.41 10.79 -2.51
CA HIS A 177 16.26 10.38 -1.11
C HIS A 177 15.09 9.42 -0.91
N ASN A 178 15.16 8.55 0.08
CA ASN A 178 14.26 7.43 0.35
C ASN A 178 13.00 7.90 1.08
N PHE A 179 12.25 8.81 0.46
CA PHE A 179 10.92 9.15 0.91
C PHE A 179 9.97 9.47 -0.23
N ALA A 180 8.69 9.30 0.07
CA ALA A 180 7.56 9.70 -0.72
C ALA A 180 6.56 10.44 0.17
N ILE A 181 5.70 11.23 -0.46
CA ILE A 181 4.59 11.92 0.19
C ILE A 181 3.30 11.40 -0.43
N VAL A 182 2.42 10.88 0.41
CA VAL A 182 1.08 10.48 0.04
C VAL A 182 0.07 11.39 0.71
N GLN A 183 -1.09 11.57 0.06
CA GLN A 183 -2.16 12.41 0.57
C GLN A 183 -3.48 11.65 0.66
N TYR A 184 -4.05 11.58 1.85
CA TYR A 184 -5.43 11.13 2.08
C TYR A 184 -6.39 12.33 2.13
N ASP A 185 -7.69 12.10 1.97
CA ASP A 185 -8.70 13.14 2.17
C ASP A 185 -9.11 13.19 3.66
N PRO A 186 -8.81 14.29 4.40
CA PRO A 186 -9.14 14.40 5.82
C PRO A 186 -10.63 14.27 6.14
N ARG A 187 -11.51 14.50 5.15
CA ARG A 187 -12.97 14.35 5.36
C ARG A 187 -13.38 12.89 5.54
N LEU A 188 -12.56 11.93 5.11
CA LEU A 188 -12.85 10.50 5.23
C LEU A 188 -12.60 9.95 6.64
N ILE A 189 -11.89 10.70 7.49
CA ILE A 189 -11.48 10.22 8.82
C ILE A 189 -12.34 10.75 9.98
N GLY A 190 -13.38 11.52 9.68
CA GLY A 190 -14.38 11.98 10.66
C GLY A 190 -13.73 12.62 11.90
N SER A 191 -14.02 12.07 13.09
CA SER A 191 -13.48 12.56 14.37
C SER A 191 -12.21 11.84 14.83
N THR A 192 -11.52 11.11 13.94
CA THR A 192 -10.27 10.42 14.29
C THR A 192 -9.22 11.46 14.72
N PRO A 193 -8.65 11.37 15.95
CA PRO A 193 -7.85 12.45 16.52
C PRO A 193 -6.39 12.43 16.03
N ILE A 194 -6.18 12.54 14.72
CA ILE A 194 -4.86 12.57 14.07
C ILE A 194 -4.18 13.92 14.27
N GLN A 195 -2.85 13.91 14.43
CA GLN A 195 -2.03 15.09 14.65
C GLN A 195 -0.84 15.13 13.68
N SER A 196 -0.38 16.35 13.38
CA SER A 196 0.87 16.55 12.65
C SER A 196 2.06 16.30 13.57
N ALA A 197 2.99 15.47 13.13
CA ALA A 197 4.24 15.25 13.83
C ALA A 197 5.09 16.53 13.88
N LYS A 198 5.74 16.76 15.01
CA LYS A 198 6.73 17.84 15.16
C LYS A 198 8.09 17.33 14.67
N ILE A 199 8.67 18.04 13.70
CA ILE A 199 9.97 17.70 13.12
C ILE A 199 11.03 18.63 13.72
N SER A 200 12.06 18.04 14.34
CA SER A 200 13.23 18.78 14.80
C SER A 200 14.16 19.10 13.63
N ARG A 201 14.77 20.28 13.66
CA ARG A 201 15.84 20.66 12.73
C ARG A 201 17.24 20.46 13.31
N SER A 202 17.32 20.15 14.60
CA SER A 202 18.59 19.90 15.28
C SER A 202 19.16 18.56 14.81
N PRO A 203 20.42 18.52 14.34
CA PRO A 203 21.06 17.26 14.01
C PRO A 203 21.25 16.42 15.28
N LEU A 204 21.23 15.10 15.11
CA LEU A 204 21.53 14.16 16.18
C LEU A 204 23.04 14.06 16.36
N HIS A 205 23.48 13.92 17.60
CA HIS A 205 24.90 13.76 17.93
C HIS A 205 25.20 12.39 18.54
N PRO A 206 26.42 11.86 18.38
CA PRO A 206 26.83 10.63 19.07
C PRO A 206 26.58 10.70 20.58
N SER A 207 26.18 9.57 21.15
CA SER A 207 25.78 9.40 22.56
C SER A 207 24.49 10.11 22.99
N GLU A 208 23.75 10.72 22.06
CA GLU A 208 22.43 11.29 22.36
C GLU A 208 21.38 10.18 22.57
N PRO A 209 20.57 10.24 23.65
CA PRO A 209 19.48 9.32 23.88
C PRO A 209 18.30 9.61 22.95
N VAL A 210 17.82 8.59 22.26
CA VAL A 210 16.73 8.67 21.29
C VAL A 210 15.78 7.49 21.42
N TRP A 211 14.56 7.67 20.93
CA TRP A 211 13.57 6.60 20.84
C TRP A 211 13.34 6.22 19.38
N LEU A 212 13.50 4.94 19.07
CA LEU A 212 13.04 4.38 17.81
C LEU A 212 11.58 3.96 17.98
N VAL A 213 10.68 4.56 17.20
CA VAL A 213 9.23 4.32 17.29
C VAL A 213 8.70 4.01 15.90
N GLY A 214 7.84 3.00 15.78
CA GLY A 214 7.24 2.63 14.52
C GLY A 214 6.09 1.65 14.68
N LEU A 215 5.49 1.30 13.55
CA LEU A 215 4.46 0.27 13.48
C LEU A 215 5.10 -1.02 12.96
N MET A 216 5.22 -2.02 13.83
CA MET A 216 5.70 -3.35 13.46
C MET A 216 4.52 -4.14 12.89
N SER A 217 4.61 -4.52 11.62
CA SER A 217 3.62 -5.41 11.00
C SER A 217 4.09 -6.85 11.04
N GLY A 218 3.18 -7.77 11.35
CA GLY A 218 3.39 -9.20 11.08
C GLY A 218 3.49 -9.48 9.57
N VAL A 219 3.94 -10.69 9.23
CA VAL A 219 4.04 -11.17 7.84
C VAL A 219 2.65 -11.60 7.33
N GLY A 220 2.10 -10.87 6.36
CA GLY A 220 0.85 -11.22 5.66
C GLY A 220 -0.16 -10.07 5.52
N ARG A 221 -1.11 -10.18 4.58
CA ARG A 221 -2.11 -9.12 4.30
C ARG A 221 -3.10 -8.86 5.46
N ASN A 222 -3.20 -9.79 6.42
CA ASN A 222 -4.16 -9.70 7.53
C ASN A 222 -3.48 -9.40 8.88
N SER A 223 -2.20 -9.02 8.87
CA SER A 223 -1.46 -8.75 10.09
C SER A 223 -1.76 -7.35 10.62
N TRP A 224 -2.20 -7.25 11.87
CA TRP A 224 -2.33 -5.95 12.54
C TRP A 224 -0.95 -5.34 12.79
N ALA A 225 -0.85 -4.02 12.66
CA ALA A 225 0.38 -3.32 12.97
C ALA A 225 0.42 -2.99 14.47
N GLU A 226 1.46 -3.41 15.17
CA GLU A 226 1.67 -3.12 16.58
C GLU A 226 2.52 -1.85 16.72
N LEU A 227 2.08 -0.92 17.57
CA LEU A 227 2.89 0.22 17.95
C LEU A 227 4.02 -0.26 18.87
N VAL A 228 5.26 -0.04 18.44
CA VAL A 228 6.45 -0.44 19.17
C VAL A 228 7.38 0.74 19.35
N SER A 229 8.01 0.80 20.51
CA SER A 229 9.05 1.78 20.82
C SER A 229 10.23 1.12 21.52
N ARG A 230 11.42 1.68 21.29
CA ARG A 230 12.65 1.26 21.96
C ARG A 230 13.55 2.46 22.21
N GLU A 231 13.96 2.64 23.46
CA GLU A 231 15.01 3.58 23.85
C GLU A 231 16.37 3.07 23.37
N THR A 232 17.20 3.96 22.82
CA THR A 232 18.54 3.65 22.32
C THR A 232 19.40 4.91 22.32
N LEU A 233 20.66 4.79 21.93
CA LEU A 233 21.62 5.87 21.79
C LEU A 233 22.06 5.97 20.34
N VAL A 234 22.36 7.19 19.91
CA VAL A 234 23.08 7.43 18.65
C VAL A 234 24.51 6.93 18.82
N SER A 235 24.91 5.88 18.11
CA SER A 235 26.27 5.35 18.19
C SER A 235 27.25 6.19 17.38
N SER A 236 26.85 6.60 16.18
CA SER A 236 27.65 7.44 15.30
C SER A 236 26.78 8.06 14.20
N VAL A 237 27.26 9.16 13.64
CA VAL A 237 26.70 9.79 12.45
C VAL A 237 27.80 9.75 11.39
N LYS A 238 27.57 9.04 10.29
CA LYS A 238 28.63 8.80 9.29
C LYS A 238 28.08 8.67 7.87
N TRP A 239 28.91 9.02 6.90
CA TRP A 239 28.64 8.77 5.50
C TRP A 239 28.63 7.27 5.22
N ILE A 240 27.67 6.82 4.42
CA ILE A 240 27.62 5.43 3.96
C ILE A 240 27.62 5.37 2.44
N SER A 241 28.25 4.32 1.92
CA SER A 241 28.11 3.90 0.53
C SER A 241 27.39 2.56 0.50
N LEU A 242 26.28 2.51 -0.22
CA LEU A 242 25.54 1.28 -0.42
C LEU A 242 26.17 0.48 -1.57
N PRO A 243 26.14 -0.86 -1.55
CA PRO A 243 26.64 -1.68 -2.66
C PRO A 243 25.77 -1.49 -3.90
N MET A 244 26.37 -1.45 -5.09
CA MET A 244 25.61 -1.32 -6.35
C MET A 244 24.59 -2.46 -6.47
N PRO A 245 23.30 -2.14 -6.69
CA PRO A 245 22.29 -3.17 -6.78
C PRO A 245 22.38 -3.91 -8.12
N ASN A 246 22.16 -5.23 -8.06
CA ASN A 246 22.00 -6.09 -9.23
C ASN A 246 20.66 -6.85 -9.11
N PRO A 247 19.73 -6.73 -10.09
CA PRO A 247 19.76 -5.83 -11.25
C PRO A 247 19.73 -4.34 -10.85
N PRO A 248 20.06 -3.41 -11.78
CA PRO A 248 20.01 -1.97 -11.53
C PRO A 248 18.62 -1.55 -11.04
N ARG A 249 18.58 -0.85 -9.91
CA ARG A 249 17.38 -0.26 -9.32
C ARG A 249 17.75 1.03 -8.60
N TYR A 250 16.73 1.76 -8.14
CA TYR A 250 16.94 2.93 -7.31
C TYR A 250 17.91 2.64 -6.16
N GLN A 251 18.87 3.54 -5.99
CA GLN A 251 19.83 3.54 -4.90
C GLN A 251 20.06 4.98 -4.46
N GLU A 252 20.04 5.18 -3.15
CA GLU A 252 20.41 6.46 -2.55
C GLU A 252 21.91 6.71 -2.62
N HIS A 253 22.27 7.97 -2.79
CA HIS A 253 23.65 8.44 -2.81
C HIS A 253 23.78 9.68 -1.91
N ASN A 254 25.00 9.99 -1.48
CA ASN A 254 25.29 11.15 -0.62
C ASN A 254 24.46 11.15 0.68
N LEU A 255 24.45 10.01 1.37
CA LEU A 255 23.71 9.83 2.61
C LEU A 255 24.61 9.94 3.83
N GLU A 256 24.10 10.64 4.83
CA GLU A 256 24.54 10.54 6.21
C GLU A 256 23.61 9.56 6.95
N MET A 257 24.20 8.56 7.60
CA MET A 257 23.47 7.56 8.38
C MET A 257 23.65 7.85 9.87
N VAL A 258 22.53 7.99 10.57
CA VAL A 258 22.48 7.93 12.03
C VAL A 258 22.42 6.45 12.42
N GLN A 259 23.52 5.93 12.96
CA GLN A 259 23.58 4.57 13.45
C GLN A 259 23.10 4.53 14.91
N LEU A 260 22.18 3.64 15.22
CA LEU A 260 21.68 3.43 16.59
C LEU A 260 22.41 2.25 17.24
N GLN A 261 22.57 2.29 18.55
CA GLN A 261 23.17 1.20 19.31
C GLN A 261 22.15 0.07 19.51
N ASP A 262 22.57 -1.17 19.28
CA ASP A 262 21.77 -2.31 19.72
C ASP A 262 22.03 -2.52 21.22
N VAL A 263 21.06 -2.11 22.03
CA VAL A 263 21.10 -2.33 23.47
C VAL A 263 20.62 -3.77 23.69
N VAL A 264 21.57 -4.68 23.96
CA VAL A 264 21.31 -6.08 24.33
C VAL A 264 20.88 -6.16 25.77
#